data_AF-A0A024TVX4-F1
#
_entry.id   AF-A0A024TVX4-F1
#
_cell.length_a   1.000
_cell.length_b   1.000
_cell.length_c   1.000
_cell.angle_alpha   90.00
_cell.angle_beta   90.00
_cell.angle_gamma   90.00
#
_symmetry.space_group_name_H-M   'P 1'
#
loop_
_entity.id
_entity.type
_entity.pdbx_description
1 polymer ?
#
loop_
_entity_poly.entity_id
_entity_poly.type
_entity_poly.pdbx_seq_one_letter_code
_entity_poly.pdbx_strand_id
1 'polypeptide(L)'
;MENQPQRTSRELSIGIKVEIVRQLQPYFNKGKLMHGAMTKVALQLAITRQTVVHVWRTFRNRGSIKSSKAGRVGKKIVQTANEIQDLSRAVPDDRRSTMRDLSAATGVSMGTLSCHLKNGTIQRHSSRIKPLLSNENKLEHLPTWISSGMSSTWTKSGSMLTRTDASITWCQVSFLDRVHGKASDSNQGSCSSLP
;
A
#
# COMPACT_ATOMS: atom_id res chain seq x y z
N MET A 1 -17.49 -6.31 36.91
CA MET A 1 -17.83 -6.44 35.47
C MET A 1 -17.83 -5.05 34.88
N GLU A 2 -16.71 -4.67 34.29
CA GLU A 2 -16.45 -3.31 33.80
C GLU A 2 -17.18 -3.09 32.47
N ASN A 3 -18.25 -2.30 32.50
CA ASN A 3 -18.94 -1.86 31.29
C ASN A 3 -18.09 -0.78 30.61
N GLN A 4 -17.26 -1.17 29.64
CA GLN A 4 -16.60 -0.19 28.79
C GLN A 4 -17.65 0.61 28.00
N PRO A 5 -17.49 1.95 27.87
CA PRO A 5 -18.41 2.78 27.11
C PRO A 5 -18.36 2.36 25.62
N GLN A 6 -19.38 1.64 25.18
CA GLN A 6 -19.57 1.29 23.78
C GLN A 6 -19.72 2.59 22.98
N ARG A 7 -18.81 2.85 22.03
CA ARG A 7 -18.95 3.99 21.11
C ARG A 7 -20.26 3.84 20.34
N THR A 8 -21.25 4.67 20.65
CA THR A 8 -22.51 4.73 19.90
C THR A 8 -22.26 5.36 18.55
N SER A 9 -22.22 4.56 17.49
CA SER A 9 -22.20 5.07 16.12
C SER A 9 -23.49 5.85 15.82
N ARG A 10 -23.39 6.94 15.05
CA ARG A 10 -24.58 7.67 14.56
C ARG A 10 -25.48 6.80 13.69
N GLU A 11 -24.91 5.79 13.03
CA GLU A 11 -25.65 4.88 12.15
C GLU A 11 -26.05 3.61 12.88
N LEU A 12 -27.29 3.19 12.64
CA LEU A 12 -27.80 1.91 13.13
C LEU A 12 -26.97 0.76 12.53
N SER A 13 -26.52 -0.16 13.40
CA SER A 13 -25.79 -1.36 12.98
C SER A 13 -26.60 -2.18 11.98
N ILE A 14 -25.91 -2.83 11.03
CA ILE A 14 -26.54 -3.70 10.03
C ILE A 14 -27.34 -4.83 10.68
N GLY A 15 -26.84 -5.40 11.79
CA GLY A 15 -27.53 -6.48 12.50
C GLY A 15 -28.91 -6.04 13.02
N ILE A 16 -28.99 -4.85 13.62
CA ILE A 16 -30.26 -4.29 14.07
C ILE A 16 -31.20 -4.00 12.90
N LYS A 17 -30.68 -3.50 11.77
CA LYS A 17 -31.53 -3.27 10.60
C LYS A 17 -32.10 -4.57 10.01
N VAL A 18 -31.32 -5.66 10.01
CA VAL A 18 -31.79 -6.99 9.61
C VAL A 18 -32.87 -7.49 10.59
N GLU A 19 -32.65 -7.30 11.90
CA GLU A 19 -33.60 -7.68 12.93
C GLU A 19 -34.94 -6.94 12.79
N ILE A 20 -34.92 -5.64 12.46
CA ILE A 20 -36.14 -4.87 12.13
C ILE A 20 -36.93 -5.54 10.99
N VAL A 21 -36.24 -5.90 9.89
CA VAL A 21 -36.91 -6.51 8.73
C VAL A 21 -37.47 -7.88 9.08
N ARG A 22 -36.71 -8.70 9.80
CA ARG A 22 -37.14 -10.03 10.29
C ARG A 22 -38.39 -9.94 11.16
N GLN A 23 -38.44 -8.97 12.09
CA GLN A 23 -39.59 -8.74 12.97
C GLN A 23 -40.84 -8.22 12.24
N LEU A 24 -40.66 -7.46 11.15
CA LEU A 24 -41.76 -6.90 10.37
C LEU A 24 -42.34 -7.88 9.35
N GLN A 25 -41.57 -8.85 8.89
CA GLN A 25 -41.96 -9.81 7.85
C GLN A 25 -43.26 -10.59 8.16
N PRO A 26 -43.52 -11.07 9.40
CA PRO A 26 -44.78 -11.76 9.73
C PRO A 26 -46.02 -10.88 9.65
N TYR A 27 -45.88 -9.56 9.85
CA TYR A 27 -46.98 -8.60 9.81
C TYR A 27 -47.29 -8.11 8.38
N PHE A 28 -46.60 -8.65 7.38
CA PHE A 28 -46.76 -8.27 5.99
C PHE A 28 -47.79 -9.17 5.30
N ASN A 29 -48.92 -8.60 4.88
CA ASN A 29 -50.01 -9.33 4.26
C ASN A 29 -50.53 -8.56 3.02
N LYS A 30 -50.75 -9.26 1.91
CA LYS A 30 -51.31 -8.70 0.65
C LYS A 30 -50.67 -7.38 0.21
N GLY A 31 -49.34 -7.26 0.35
CA GLY A 31 -48.57 -6.08 -0.09
C GLY A 31 -48.58 -4.88 0.88
N LYS A 32 -49.30 -4.97 2.00
CA LYS A 32 -49.39 -3.93 3.02
C LYS A 32 -48.94 -4.47 4.38
N LEU A 33 -48.40 -3.56 5.20
CA LEU A 33 -48.03 -3.90 6.57
C LEU A 33 -49.21 -3.58 7.49
N MET A 34 -49.47 -4.46 8.46
CA MET A 34 -50.52 -4.24 9.46
C MET A 34 -50.32 -2.91 10.20
N HIS A 35 -51.41 -2.21 10.49
CA HIS A 35 -51.37 -0.97 11.27
C HIS A 35 -50.73 -1.21 12.65
N GLY A 36 -49.92 -0.25 13.12
CA GLY A 36 -49.24 -0.36 14.41
C GLY A 36 -48.03 -1.29 14.47
N ALA A 37 -47.79 -2.16 13.48
CA ALA A 37 -46.67 -3.12 13.48
C ALA A 37 -45.30 -2.42 13.61
N MET A 38 -45.09 -1.30 12.91
CA MET A 38 -43.87 -0.51 13.03
C MET A 38 -43.67 0.09 14.42
N THR A 39 -44.75 0.54 15.06
CA THR A 39 -44.71 1.07 16.43
C THR A 39 -44.36 -0.03 17.42
N LYS A 40 -44.91 -1.24 17.23
CA LYS A 40 -44.59 -2.41 18.05
C LYS A 40 -43.10 -2.79 17.98
N VAL A 41 -42.55 -2.90 16.76
CA VAL A 41 -41.12 -3.23 16.57
C VAL A 41 -40.21 -2.11 17.10
N ALA A 42 -40.61 -0.85 16.92
CA ALA A 42 -39.89 0.30 17.47
C ALA A 42 -39.78 0.23 19.01
N LEU A 43 -40.88 -0.11 19.70
CA LEU A 43 -40.89 -0.29 21.14
C LEU A 43 -40.02 -1.49 21.58
N GLN A 44 -40.10 -2.62 20.88
CA GLN A 44 -39.32 -3.82 21.20
C GLN A 44 -37.81 -3.63 21.07
N LEU A 45 -37.37 -2.84 20.09
CA LEU A 45 -35.95 -2.59 19.85
C LEU A 45 -35.44 -1.28 20.49
N ALA A 46 -36.30 -0.55 21.22
CA ALA A 46 -36.02 0.77 21.79
C ALA A 46 -35.47 1.78 20.76
N ILE A 47 -36.05 1.79 19.55
CA ILE A 47 -35.65 2.67 18.44
C ILE A 47 -36.83 3.58 18.09
N THR A 48 -36.55 4.76 17.53
CA THR A 48 -37.60 5.65 17.04
C THR A 48 -38.36 5.02 15.87
N ARG A 49 -39.69 5.20 15.85
CA ARG A 49 -40.56 4.70 14.77
C ARG A 49 -40.10 5.17 13.38
N GLN A 50 -39.56 6.39 13.27
CA GLN A 50 -39.08 6.95 12.01
C GLN A 50 -37.92 6.14 11.42
N THR A 51 -36.99 5.66 12.26
CA THR A 51 -35.88 4.80 11.80
C THR A 51 -36.41 3.47 11.27
N VAL A 52 -37.37 2.85 11.95
CA VAL A 52 -38.02 1.61 11.50
C VAL A 52 -38.71 1.81 10.15
N VAL A 53 -39.47 2.90 9.99
CA VAL A 53 -40.10 3.29 8.71
C VAL A 53 -39.05 3.45 7.62
N HIS A 54 -37.96 4.15 7.90
CA HIS A 54 -36.89 4.41 6.94
C HIS A 54 -36.20 3.12 6.48
N VAL A 55 -35.86 2.23 7.42
CA VAL A 55 -35.25 0.92 7.12
C VAL A 55 -36.18 0.09 6.26
N TRP A 56 -37.47 -0.02 6.63
CA TRP A 56 -38.45 -0.80 5.86
C TRP A 56 -38.66 -0.26 4.45
N ARG A 57 -38.78 1.06 4.28
CA ARG A 57 -38.87 1.70 2.96
C ARG A 57 -37.63 1.47 2.11
N THR A 58 -36.45 1.57 2.72
CA THR A 58 -35.17 1.34 2.03
C THR A 58 -35.07 -0.10 1.56
N PHE A 59 -35.42 -1.06 2.43
CA PHE A 59 -35.49 -2.48 2.10
C PHE A 59 -36.47 -2.75 0.95
N ARG A 60 -37.70 -2.24 1.02
CA ARG A 60 -38.71 -2.43 -0.04
C ARG A 60 -38.25 -1.84 -1.38
N ASN A 61 -37.68 -0.64 -1.37
CA ASN A 61 -37.34 0.08 -2.60
C ASN A 61 -36.05 -0.43 -3.25
N ARG A 62 -35.05 -0.86 -2.46
CA ARG A 62 -33.71 -1.25 -2.95
C ARG A 62 -33.42 -2.74 -2.86
N GLY A 63 -34.21 -3.51 -2.13
CA GLY A 63 -33.93 -4.91 -1.81
C GLY A 63 -32.73 -5.12 -0.86
N SER A 64 -32.11 -4.04 -0.36
CA SER A 64 -30.91 -4.10 0.46
C SER A 64 -30.96 -3.10 1.62
N ILE A 65 -30.44 -3.54 2.75
CA ILE A 65 -30.41 -2.81 4.03
C ILE A 65 -29.02 -2.18 4.27
N LYS A 66 -28.04 -2.50 3.41
CA LYS A 66 -26.67 -2.00 3.50
C LYS A 66 -26.62 -0.49 3.26
N SER A 67 -25.74 0.19 3.98
CA SER A 67 -25.52 1.62 3.80
C SER A 67 -24.89 1.87 2.43
N SER A 68 -25.48 2.77 1.63
CA SER A 68 -24.88 3.20 0.35
C SER A 68 -23.80 4.27 0.51
N LYS A 69 -23.39 4.53 1.75
CA LYS A 69 -22.45 5.59 2.11
C LYS A 69 -21.02 5.23 1.70
N ALA A 70 -20.66 3.95 1.81
CA ALA A 70 -19.38 3.44 1.35
C ALA A 70 -19.14 3.84 -0.12
N GLY A 71 -18.02 4.51 -0.39
CA GLY A 71 -17.65 5.02 -1.71
C GLY A 71 -18.39 6.28 -2.18
N ARG A 72 -19.49 6.70 -1.53
CA ARG A 72 -20.22 7.94 -1.89
C ARG A 72 -19.84 9.13 -1.03
N VAL A 73 -19.45 8.89 0.22
CA VAL A 73 -19.01 9.95 1.12
C VAL A 73 -17.51 9.97 1.26
N GLY A 74 -16.98 11.13 1.62
CA GLY A 74 -15.56 11.38 1.77
C GLY A 74 -15.04 12.31 0.68
N LYS A 75 -13.75 12.59 0.74
CA LYS A 75 -13.08 13.40 -0.27
C LYS A 75 -13.08 12.66 -1.60
N LYS A 76 -13.59 13.31 -2.65
CA LYS A 76 -13.47 12.78 -4.01
C LYS A 76 -12.00 12.70 -4.39
N ILE A 77 -11.59 11.58 -4.98
CA ILE A 77 -10.24 11.42 -5.52
C ILE A 77 -10.10 12.39 -6.68
N VAL A 78 -9.13 13.31 -6.59
CA VAL A 78 -8.91 14.37 -7.58
C VAL A 78 -8.05 13.87 -8.73
N GLN A 79 -7.09 12.99 -8.44
CA GLN A 79 -6.16 12.44 -9.42
C GLN A 79 -6.32 10.94 -9.48
N THR A 80 -6.62 10.42 -10.67
CA THR A 80 -6.80 8.99 -10.88
C THR A 80 -5.44 8.28 -10.80
N ALA A 81 -5.45 7.00 -10.40
CA ALA A 81 -4.23 6.20 -10.36
C ALA A 81 -3.47 6.19 -11.70
N ASN A 82 -4.21 6.10 -12.81
CA ASN A 82 -3.65 6.13 -14.17
C ASN A 82 -3.00 7.47 -14.50
N GLU A 83 -3.67 8.58 -14.20
CA GLU A 83 -3.14 9.94 -14.43
C GLU A 83 -1.81 10.13 -13.71
N ILE A 84 -1.70 9.68 -12.45
CA ILE A 84 -0.47 9.78 -11.68
C ILE A 84 0.63 8.86 -12.25
N GLN A 85 0.26 7.69 -12.75
CA GLN A 85 1.20 6.79 -13.39
C GLN A 85 1.76 7.40 -14.67
N ASP A 86 0.91 7.95 -15.53
CA ASP A 86 1.29 8.58 -16.79
C ASP A 86 2.15 9.82 -16.56
N LEU A 87 1.74 10.67 -15.62
CA LEU A 87 2.52 11.82 -15.17
C LEU A 87 3.90 11.40 -14.63
N SER A 88 3.98 10.32 -13.86
CA SER A 88 5.27 9.84 -13.36
C SER A 88 6.15 9.32 -14.49
N ARG A 89 5.58 8.64 -15.50
CA ARG A 89 6.29 8.07 -16.65
C ARG A 89 6.80 9.14 -17.63
N ALA A 90 6.11 10.26 -17.73
CA ALA A 90 6.54 11.40 -18.53
C ALA A 90 7.80 12.09 -17.97
N VAL A 91 8.09 11.92 -16.67
CA VAL A 91 9.29 12.51 -16.04
C VAL A 91 10.52 11.66 -16.39
N PRO A 92 11.62 12.29 -16.89
CA PRO A 92 12.88 11.59 -17.14
C PRO A 92 13.44 10.93 -15.88
N ASP A 93 14.16 9.82 -16.05
CA ASP A 93 14.66 9.02 -14.92
C ASP A 93 15.58 9.79 -13.98
N ASP A 94 16.39 10.72 -14.50
CA ASP A 94 17.27 11.61 -13.73
C ASP A 94 16.51 12.47 -12.71
N ARG A 95 15.25 12.80 -13.00
CA ARG A 95 14.38 13.63 -12.14
C ARG A 95 13.39 12.80 -11.31
N ARG A 96 13.55 11.47 -11.31
CA ARG A 96 12.68 10.51 -10.61
C ARG A 96 13.30 9.93 -9.35
N SER A 97 14.49 10.39 -8.95
CA SER A 97 15.28 9.78 -7.87
C SER A 97 14.62 9.88 -6.51
N THR A 98 14.00 11.01 -6.18
CA THR A 98 13.28 11.19 -4.91
C THR A 98 11.83 11.61 -5.11
N MET A 99 11.00 11.36 -4.10
CA MET A 99 9.62 11.84 -4.07
C MET A 99 9.52 13.37 -4.13
N ARG A 100 10.54 14.09 -3.67
CA ARG A 100 10.58 15.56 -3.74
C ARG A 100 10.84 16.03 -5.16
N ASP A 101 11.78 15.39 -5.85
CA ASP A 101 12.10 15.71 -7.24
C ASP A 101 10.91 15.38 -8.15
N LEU A 102 10.26 14.23 -7.93
CA LEU A 102 9.04 13.85 -8.64
C LEU A 102 7.90 14.83 -8.36
N SER A 103 7.76 15.29 -7.12
CA SER A 103 6.76 16.32 -6.75
C SER A 103 7.03 17.64 -7.47
N ALA A 104 8.29 18.08 -7.52
CA ALA A 104 8.69 19.30 -8.22
C ALA A 104 8.50 19.18 -9.74
N ALA A 105 8.80 18.03 -10.33
CA ALA A 105 8.68 17.80 -11.77
C ALA A 105 7.22 17.67 -12.24
N THR A 106 6.37 17.03 -11.43
CA THR A 106 4.98 16.73 -11.79
C THR A 106 3.97 17.77 -11.25
N GLY A 107 4.35 18.56 -10.25
CA GLY A 107 3.45 19.49 -9.56
C GLY A 107 2.44 18.79 -8.63
N VAL A 108 2.55 17.47 -8.45
CA VAL A 108 1.70 16.69 -7.54
C VAL A 108 2.28 16.78 -6.14
N SER A 109 1.43 16.93 -5.12
CA SER A 109 1.91 17.01 -3.74
C SER A 109 2.67 15.74 -3.32
N MET A 110 3.76 15.92 -2.57
CA MET A 110 4.55 14.82 -2.02
C MET A 110 3.71 13.81 -1.22
N GLY A 111 2.69 14.29 -0.48
CA GLY A 111 1.78 13.43 0.27
C GLY A 111 0.94 12.52 -0.62
N THR A 112 0.42 13.05 -1.73
CA THR A 112 -0.31 12.28 -2.74
C THR A 112 0.60 11.19 -3.33
N LEU A 113 1.81 11.54 -3.78
CA LEU A 113 2.77 10.58 -4.33
C LEU A 113 3.11 9.47 -3.31
N SER A 114 3.28 9.82 -2.03
CA SER A 114 3.53 8.83 -0.96
C SER A 114 2.39 7.84 -0.79
N CYS A 115 1.15 8.31 -0.81
CA CYS A 115 -0.03 7.44 -0.76
C CYS A 115 -0.09 6.50 -1.97
N HIS A 116 0.16 7.01 -3.17
CA HIS A 116 0.18 6.19 -4.40
C HIS A 116 1.29 5.15 -4.41
N LEU A 117 2.42 5.47 -3.80
CA LEU A 117 3.52 4.52 -3.61
C LEU A 117 3.17 3.40 -2.62
N LYS A 118 2.52 3.72 -1.49
CA LYS A 118 2.02 2.72 -0.54
C LYS A 118 0.93 1.83 -1.14
N ASN A 119 0.08 2.41 -1.98
CA ASN A 119 -0.98 1.70 -2.69
C ASN A 119 -0.46 0.89 -3.89
N GLY A 120 0.82 1.03 -4.24
CA GLY A 120 1.47 0.29 -5.33
C GLY A 120 1.19 0.82 -6.75
N THR A 121 0.55 1.98 -6.89
CA THR A 121 0.31 2.63 -8.20
C THR A 121 1.61 3.09 -8.85
N ILE A 122 2.53 3.63 -8.04
CA ILE A 122 3.89 3.95 -8.45
C ILE A 122 4.80 2.95 -7.72
N GLN A 123 5.80 2.42 -8.41
CA GLN A 123 6.80 1.54 -7.82
C GLN A 123 8.13 2.27 -7.71
N ARG A 124 8.89 1.97 -6.65
CA ARG A 124 10.29 2.41 -6.57
C ARG A 124 11.10 1.61 -7.58
N HIS A 125 11.79 2.32 -8.47
CA HIS A 125 12.79 1.68 -9.29
C HIS A 125 14.06 1.50 -8.45
N SER A 126 14.56 0.27 -8.35
CA SER A 126 15.88 -0.01 -7.79
C SER A 126 16.88 -0.08 -8.93
N SER A 127 17.72 0.93 -9.10
CA SER A 127 18.83 0.86 -10.05
C SER A 127 19.98 0.05 -9.44
N ARG A 128 20.04 -1.24 -9.75
CA ARG A 128 21.30 -2.00 -9.69
C ARG A 128 21.38 -2.94 -10.88
N ILE A 129 21.81 -2.40 -12.01
CA ILE A 129 22.42 -3.20 -13.05
C ILE A 129 23.92 -2.95 -12.88
N LYS A 130 24.64 -3.92 -12.29
CA LYS A 130 26.07 -4.01 -12.61
C LYS A 130 26.10 -4.22 -14.12
N PRO A 131 26.78 -3.38 -14.93
CA PRO A 131 26.96 -3.72 -16.34
C PRO A 131 27.50 -5.14 -16.36
N LEU A 132 26.80 -6.03 -17.07
CA LEU A 132 27.28 -7.40 -17.22
C LEU A 132 28.70 -7.27 -17.79
N LEU A 133 29.66 -7.89 -17.12
CA LEU A 133 31.05 -7.87 -17.54
C LEU A 133 31.15 -8.65 -18.87
N SER A 134 30.90 -7.96 -20.00
CA SER A 134 31.23 -8.47 -21.32
C SER A 134 32.73 -8.72 -21.37
N ASN A 135 33.17 -9.69 -22.17
CA ASN A 135 34.59 -10.02 -22.25
C ASN A 135 35.41 -8.82 -22.74
N GLU A 136 34.82 -7.96 -23.56
CA GLU A 136 35.36 -6.68 -24.02
C GLU A 136 35.59 -5.71 -22.85
N ASN A 137 34.60 -5.53 -21.97
CA ASN A 137 34.73 -4.67 -20.78
C ASN A 137 35.78 -5.21 -19.78
N LYS A 138 35.97 -6.55 -19.71
CA LYS A 138 37.04 -7.14 -18.90
C LYS A 138 38.41 -6.80 -19.49
N LEU A 139 38.55 -6.87 -20.82
CA LEU A 139 39.80 -6.57 -21.52
C LEU A 139 40.19 -5.10 -21.46
N GLU A 140 39.23 -4.16 -21.36
CA GLU A 140 39.56 -2.75 -21.16
C GLU A 140 39.98 -2.43 -19.71
N HIS A 141 39.42 -3.14 -18.73
CA HIS A 141 39.80 -2.98 -17.32
C HIS A 141 41.12 -3.66 -16.96
N LEU A 142 41.42 -4.84 -17.51
CA LEU A 142 42.64 -5.60 -17.17
C LEU A 142 43.98 -4.84 -17.39
N PRO A 143 44.22 -4.12 -18.50
CA PRO A 143 45.50 -3.46 -18.75
C PRO A 143 45.74 -2.27 -17.82
N THR A 144 44.68 -1.60 -17.34
CA THR A 144 44.82 -0.57 -16.31
C THR A 144 45.19 -1.19 -14.96
N TRP A 145 44.57 -2.31 -14.56
CA TRP A 145 44.94 -3.02 -13.32
C TRP A 145 46.36 -3.63 -13.37
N ILE A 146 46.76 -4.17 -14.52
CA ILE A 146 48.08 -4.80 -14.70
C ILE A 146 49.19 -3.74 -14.85
N SER A 147 48.95 -2.62 -15.55
CA SER A 147 49.90 -1.50 -15.62
C SER A 147 50.04 -0.74 -14.30
N SER A 148 49.01 -0.74 -13.44
CA SER A 148 49.06 -0.07 -12.13
C SER A 148 49.95 -0.77 -11.11
N GLY A 149 50.61 -1.87 -11.49
CA GLY A 149 51.75 -2.42 -10.75
C GLY A 149 51.48 -2.60 -9.25
N MET A 150 50.73 -3.62 -8.86
CA MET A 150 50.79 -4.17 -7.51
C MET A 150 52.09 -4.96 -7.31
N SER A 151 53.21 -4.26 -7.51
CA SER A 151 54.56 -4.59 -7.05
C SER A 151 55.18 -3.30 -6.52
N SER A 152 54.56 -2.73 -5.49
CA SER A 152 55.27 -1.84 -4.58
C SER A 152 55.08 -2.39 -3.17
N THR A 153 56.18 -2.90 -2.64
CA THR A 153 56.37 -3.18 -1.23
C THR A 153 55.99 -1.94 -0.44
N TRP A 154 55.16 -2.10 0.59
CA TRP A 154 54.94 -1.07 1.59
C TRP A 154 56.27 -0.75 2.28
N THR A 155 56.99 0.24 1.76
CA THR A 155 58.12 0.88 2.44
C THR A 155 57.78 2.35 2.60
N LYS A 156 57.73 2.77 3.87
CA LYS A 156 57.52 4.14 4.33
C LYS A 156 58.46 5.09 3.58
N SER A 157 57.90 6.03 2.81
CA SER A 157 58.24 7.47 2.76
C SER A 157 57.98 8.05 1.37
N GLY A 158 57.19 9.13 1.28
CA GLY A 158 57.31 10.09 0.17
C GLY A 158 56.03 10.42 -0.60
N SER A 159 55.51 11.63 -0.35
CA SER A 159 54.73 12.49 -1.26
C SER A 159 53.34 12.01 -1.71
N MET A 160 52.33 12.39 -0.93
CA MET A 160 50.90 12.36 -1.26
C MET A 160 50.40 13.77 -1.61
N LEU A 161 51.04 14.47 -2.54
CA LEU A 161 50.54 15.76 -3.03
C LEU A 161 50.52 15.72 -4.57
N THR A 162 49.35 16.05 -5.13
CA THR A 162 48.98 16.18 -6.57
C THR A 162 48.22 15.03 -7.24
N ARG A 163 47.26 14.41 -6.54
CA ARG A 163 46.15 13.72 -7.22
C ARG A 163 44.81 14.12 -6.61
N THR A 164 44.18 15.14 -7.20
CA THR A 164 42.78 15.47 -6.96
C THR A 164 41.90 14.45 -7.66
N ASP A 165 41.79 13.25 -7.09
CA ASP A 165 40.67 12.36 -7.39
C ASP A 165 39.53 12.72 -6.43
N ALA A 166 38.60 13.54 -6.94
CA ALA A 166 37.34 13.83 -6.27
C ALA A 166 36.45 12.57 -6.34
N SER A 167 36.67 11.64 -5.42
CA SER A 167 35.66 10.63 -5.09
C SER A 167 35.07 10.97 -3.73
N ILE A 168 33.82 11.41 -3.78
CA ILE A 168 33.00 11.75 -2.61
C ILE A 168 32.75 10.48 -1.81
N THR A 169 33.55 10.32 -0.76
CA THR A 169 33.25 9.78 0.58
C THR A 169 32.08 8.81 0.73
N TRP A 170 32.45 7.62 1.19
CA TRP A 170 31.69 6.74 2.06
C TRP A 170 30.89 7.47 3.15
N CYS A 171 29.62 7.10 3.32
CA CYS A 171 28.95 7.10 4.61
C CYS A 171 28.60 5.65 5.00
N GLN A 172 29.38 5.11 5.94
CA GLN A 172 28.97 4.39 7.18
C GLN A 172 27.46 4.09 7.35
N VAL A 173 26.96 3.00 7.96
CA VAL A 173 27.52 1.87 8.71
C VAL A 173 26.36 0.93 9.10
N SER A 174 26.68 -0.32 9.42
CA SER A 174 25.90 -1.29 10.22
C SER A 174 24.49 -1.71 9.77
N PHE A 175 24.42 -2.92 9.20
CA PHE A 175 23.29 -3.81 9.41
C PHE A 175 23.79 -5.24 9.63
N LEU A 176 24.37 -5.46 10.81
CA LEU A 176 24.65 -6.78 11.37
C LEU A 176 23.98 -6.81 12.75
N ASP A 177 22.70 -7.18 12.74
CA ASP A 177 22.11 -8.16 13.65
C ASP A 177 20.59 -8.14 13.54
N ARG A 178 20.03 -9.34 13.33
CA ARG A 178 18.72 -9.84 13.79
C ARG A 178 18.00 -10.65 12.71
N VAL A 179 18.45 -11.88 12.51
CA VAL A 179 17.56 -13.06 12.49
C VAL A 179 18.35 -14.26 13.03
N HIS A 180 18.28 -14.49 14.34
CA HIS A 180 18.43 -15.84 14.88
C HIS A 180 17.03 -16.47 14.87
N GLY A 181 16.89 -17.66 14.26
CA GLY A 181 15.68 -18.47 14.45
C GLY A 181 15.41 -19.57 13.43
N LYS A 182 16.09 -20.72 13.62
CA LYS A 182 15.79 -22.09 13.13
C LYS A 182 16.29 -22.45 11.72
N ALA A 183 17.35 -23.25 11.56
CA ALA A 183 17.48 -24.70 11.87
C ALA A 183 16.45 -25.51 11.07
N SER A 184 16.83 -25.96 9.87
CA SER A 184 17.38 -27.29 9.56
C SER A 184 16.29 -28.34 9.38
N ASP A 185 16.06 -28.77 8.14
CA ASP A 185 16.28 -30.18 7.79
C ASP A 185 16.31 -30.38 6.26
N SER A 186 17.30 -31.19 5.88
CA SER A 186 17.58 -31.79 4.59
C SER A 186 16.44 -32.67 4.08
N ASN A 187 16.17 -32.68 2.77
CA ASN A 187 16.17 -33.94 2.03
C ASN A 187 16.33 -33.76 0.51
N GLN A 188 17.04 -34.72 -0.06
CA GLN A 188 17.47 -34.90 -1.45
C GLN A 188 16.32 -35.30 -2.37
N GLY A 189 16.48 -35.08 -3.68
CA GLY A 189 15.60 -35.64 -4.71
C GLY A 189 15.88 -35.10 -6.12
N SER A 190 16.67 -35.87 -6.88
CA SER A 190 17.16 -35.63 -8.25
C SER A 190 16.09 -35.56 -9.35
N CYS A 191 16.53 -35.06 -10.52
CA CYS A 191 16.18 -35.39 -11.91
C CYS A 191 14.89 -36.21 -12.16
N SER A 192 14.02 -35.86 -13.12
CA SER A 192 14.29 -35.92 -14.58
C SER A 192 13.08 -35.41 -15.38
N SER A 193 13.38 -34.76 -16.52
CA SER A 193 12.72 -34.78 -17.84
C SER A 193 11.21 -34.54 -18.04
N LEU A 194 10.96 -33.54 -18.92
CA LEU A 194 9.83 -33.37 -19.85
C LEU A 194 9.55 -34.64 -20.70
N PRO A 195 8.44 -34.72 -21.47
CA PRO A 195 7.46 -33.66 -21.79
C PRO A 195 6.04 -33.87 -21.23
#